data_AF-A0A8H2PU05-F1
#
_entry.id   AF-A0A8H2PU05-F1
#
_cell.length_a   1.000
_cell.length_b   1.000
_cell.length_c   1.000
_cell.angle_alpha   90.00
_cell.angle_beta   90.00
_cell.angle_gamma   90.00
#
_symmetry.space_group_name_H-M   'P 1'
#
loop_
_entity.id
_entity.type
_entity.pdbx_description
1 polymer ?
#
loop_
_entity_poly.entity_id
_entity_poly.type
_entity_poly.pdbx_seq_one_letter_code
_entity_poly.pdbx_strand_id
1 'polypeptide(L)'
;MKNTSVSLTVLIILSILGCSSNTSVAKDINKIDVKSCSIDFDEVDFCTKERLKDYNNILKNKVSNFDKNKFLMSFKEKNYLYFAVIDLESLKVFTFPASLSVMSNIKPVEFSSNNNLFCLNGNFNQYQNSYRAVKTCYVYNNGDFNFKSRDELGKETKKYDNFSSNNEIKKLNLPISSDFYSKCTEKNPVKKCEQIEKYNNRPYTLSELQKISPDLVVLLNDSKVKSLNADTFRFLPKIKDSFYSIAEKYIDTDEESSSEFYLIKIKPELVVVKIGDYYSIDSSGVISYKNENEKLLKKNLK
;
A
#
# COMPACT_ATOMS: atom_id res chain seq x y z
N MET A 1 -0.84 33.47 90.57
CA MET A 1 -1.44 32.81 89.38
C MET A 1 -0.72 33.30 88.13
N LYS A 2 -0.29 32.37 87.27
CA LYS A 2 0.28 32.53 85.91
C LYS A 2 1.69 33.16 85.86
N ASN A 3 2.77 32.38 85.78
CA ASN A 3 3.30 31.59 84.65
C ASN A 3 3.71 32.41 83.41
N THR A 4 5.03 32.37 83.17
CA THR A 4 5.78 32.14 81.90
C THR A 4 5.41 33.01 80.69
N SER A 5 6.37 33.53 79.93
CA SER A 5 7.34 32.72 79.19
C SER A 5 8.45 33.59 78.61
N VAL A 6 9.67 33.06 78.76
CA VAL A 6 10.91 33.48 78.09
C VAL A 6 10.75 33.27 76.58
N SER A 7 11.08 34.30 75.79
CA SER A 7 11.14 34.22 74.34
C SER A 7 12.51 33.68 73.93
N LEU A 8 12.53 32.44 73.44
CA LEU A 8 13.70 31.76 72.90
C LEU A 8 13.75 32.02 71.38
N THR A 9 14.62 32.92 70.94
CA THR A 9 14.93 33.12 69.52
C THR A 9 15.73 31.92 69.00
N VAL A 10 15.08 31.02 68.26
CA VAL A 10 15.75 29.95 67.50
C VAL A 10 16.11 30.49 66.12
N LEU A 11 17.41 30.67 65.91
CA LEU A 11 18.03 31.01 64.63
C LEU A 11 17.96 29.77 63.71
N ILE A 12 17.07 29.77 62.72
CA ILE A 12 17.00 28.72 61.70
C ILE A 12 18.11 28.97 60.69
N ILE A 13 19.22 28.25 60.83
CA ILE A 13 20.24 28.12 59.80
C ILE A 13 19.63 27.26 58.68
N LEU A 14 19.18 27.90 57.60
CA LEU A 14 18.89 27.22 56.33
C LEU A 14 20.22 26.68 55.79
N SER A 15 20.48 25.40 56.06
CA SER A 15 21.45 24.63 55.30
C SER A 15 20.97 24.60 53.85
N ILE A 16 21.69 25.35 53.02
CA ILE A 16 21.63 25.23 51.56
C ILE A 16 22.21 23.84 51.27
N LEU A 17 21.35 22.82 51.30
CA LEU A 17 21.55 21.60 50.54
C LEU A 17 21.59 22.04 49.08
N GLY A 18 22.80 22.35 48.63
CA GLY A 18 23.14 22.38 47.23
C GLY A 18 22.83 21.00 46.68
N CYS A 19 21.60 20.83 46.20
CA CYS A 19 21.29 19.85 45.18
C CYS A 19 22.19 20.23 44.00
N SER A 20 23.40 19.67 43.98
CA SER A 20 24.11 19.39 42.74
C SER A 20 23.17 18.50 41.94
N SER A 21 22.29 19.15 41.19
CA SER A 21 21.63 18.51 40.07
C SER A 21 22.77 18.04 39.20
N ASN A 22 23.04 16.73 39.28
CA ASN A 22 23.67 16.04 38.18
C ASN A 22 22.75 16.36 37.00
N THR A 23 23.12 17.38 36.22
CA THR A 23 22.68 17.51 34.85
C THR A 23 23.22 16.27 34.18
N SER A 24 22.50 15.16 34.29
CA SER A 24 22.67 14.06 33.37
C SER A 24 22.52 14.74 32.02
N VAL A 25 23.63 14.80 31.28
CA VAL A 25 23.61 15.27 29.90
C VAL A 25 22.56 14.38 29.26
N ALA A 26 21.37 14.94 29.02
CA ALA A 26 20.28 14.18 28.45
C ALA A 26 20.81 13.67 27.13
N LYS A 27 20.98 12.34 27.04
CA LYS A 27 21.58 11.74 25.87
C LYS A 27 20.57 11.89 24.75
N ASP A 28 20.88 12.77 23.82
CA ASP A 28 20.04 13.05 22.66
C ASP A 28 20.14 11.88 21.66
N ILE A 29 19.02 11.54 21.03
CA ILE A 29 18.94 10.67 19.85
C ILE A 29 19.66 11.35 18.70
N ASN A 30 20.63 10.63 18.14
CA ASN A 30 21.33 10.98 16.90
C ASN A 30 20.96 9.98 15.80
N LYS A 31 21.45 10.23 14.57
CA LYS A 31 21.20 9.36 13.41
C LYS A 31 21.53 7.89 13.68
N ILE A 32 22.60 7.60 14.42
CA ILE A 32 23.04 6.22 14.74
C ILE A 32 22.05 5.46 15.64
N ASP A 33 21.20 6.19 16.37
CA ASP A 33 20.22 5.60 17.28
C ASP A 33 18.89 5.27 16.58
N VAL A 34 18.78 5.59 15.28
CA VAL A 34 17.62 5.26 14.43
C VAL A 34 17.94 3.99 13.63
N LYS A 35 17.18 2.89 13.85
CA LYS A 35 17.43 1.57 13.25
C LYS A 35 17.45 1.60 11.71
N SER A 36 16.62 2.43 11.09
CA SER A 36 16.68 2.74 9.65
C SER A 36 16.26 4.18 9.42
N CYS A 37 16.98 4.89 8.56
CA CYS A 37 16.60 6.26 8.18
C CYS A 37 15.64 6.30 6.99
N SER A 38 15.47 5.20 6.26
CA SER A 38 14.68 5.14 5.03
C SER A 38 13.80 3.89 4.98
N ILE A 39 12.83 3.93 4.08
CA ILE A 39 12.01 2.78 3.70
C ILE A 39 12.34 2.47 2.24
N ASP A 40 12.44 1.19 1.91
CA ASP A 40 12.70 0.77 0.53
C ASP A 40 11.67 1.38 -0.44
N PHE A 41 12.17 2.00 -1.51
CA PHE A 41 11.36 2.64 -2.57
C PHE A 41 10.46 3.80 -2.09
N ASP A 42 10.77 4.43 -0.96
CA ASP A 42 10.17 5.68 -0.50
C ASP A 42 11.26 6.76 -0.33
N GLU A 43 10.92 8.02 -0.54
CA GLU A 43 11.84 9.16 -0.43
C GLU A 43 11.91 9.72 1.02
N VAL A 44 11.15 9.15 1.95
CA VAL A 44 11.14 9.58 3.35
C VAL A 44 12.51 9.40 4.01
N ASP A 45 12.93 10.42 4.78
CA ASP A 45 14.11 10.37 5.64
C ASP A 45 13.72 10.61 7.11
N PHE A 46 13.80 9.57 7.92
CA PHE A 46 13.55 9.60 9.36
C PHE A 46 14.69 10.27 10.16
N CYS A 47 15.82 10.56 9.52
CA CYS A 47 17.03 11.09 10.14
C CYS A 47 17.34 12.53 9.75
N THR A 48 16.38 13.26 9.17
CA THR A 48 16.55 14.70 8.95
C THR A 48 16.74 15.43 10.28
N LYS A 49 17.37 16.62 10.24
CA LYS A 49 17.59 17.45 11.43
C LYS A 49 16.28 17.77 12.17
N GLU A 50 15.19 17.93 11.43
CA GLU A 50 13.87 18.19 11.99
C GLU A 50 13.31 16.97 12.73
N ARG A 51 13.39 15.77 12.12
CA ARG A 51 12.92 14.53 12.76
C ARG A 51 13.71 14.22 14.03
N LEU A 52 15.04 14.38 14.00
CA LEU A 52 15.89 14.21 15.19
C LEU A 52 15.52 15.20 16.31
N LYS A 53 15.19 16.45 15.97
CA LYS A 53 14.70 17.44 16.94
C LYS A 53 13.39 16.99 17.59
N ASP A 54 12.46 16.45 16.80
CA ASP A 54 11.19 15.95 17.30
C ASP A 54 11.37 14.76 18.26
N TYR A 55 12.25 13.81 17.94
CA TYR A 55 12.56 12.69 18.82
C TYR A 55 13.11 13.17 20.18
N ASN A 56 14.04 14.13 20.16
CA ASN A 56 14.63 14.67 21.37
C ASN A 56 13.64 15.50 22.20
N ASN A 57 12.68 16.18 21.57
CA ASN A 57 11.59 16.85 22.28
C ASN A 57 10.69 15.84 23.00
N ILE A 58 10.38 14.70 22.36
CA ILE A 58 9.59 13.62 22.97
C ILE A 58 10.35 13.03 24.17
N LEU A 59 11.66 12.79 24.04
CA LEU A 59 12.51 12.31 25.13
C LEU A 59 12.56 13.26 26.33
N LYS A 60 12.64 14.57 26.09
CA LYS A 60 12.65 15.58 27.16
C LYS A 60 11.37 15.58 27.98
N ASN A 61 10.24 15.36 27.31
CA ASN A 61 8.93 15.32 27.97
C ASN A 61 8.68 14.01 28.73
N LYS A 62 9.34 12.90 28.34
CA LYS A 62 9.22 11.56 28.96
C LYS A 62 7.78 11.03 29.10
N VAL A 63 6.86 11.53 28.27
CA VAL A 63 5.47 11.07 28.27
C VAL A 63 5.35 9.93 27.27
N SER A 64 5.06 8.72 27.72
CA SER A 64 4.77 7.58 26.84
C SER A 64 3.33 7.60 26.35
N ASN A 65 3.10 7.02 25.18
CA ASN A 65 1.75 6.84 24.63
C ASN A 65 1.52 5.41 24.08
N PHE A 66 2.55 4.56 24.11
CA PHE A 66 2.53 3.22 23.53
C PHE A 66 3.41 2.26 24.34
N ASP A 67 2.94 1.03 24.55
CA ASP A 67 3.71 -0.05 25.19
C ASP A 67 4.62 0.37 26.37
N LYS A 68 4.00 0.90 27.42
CA LYS A 68 4.57 1.34 28.71
C LYS A 68 5.55 2.51 28.58
N ASN A 69 6.79 2.23 28.22
CA ASN A 69 7.93 3.15 28.21
C ASN A 69 8.27 3.65 26.80
N LYS A 70 7.35 3.49 25.84
CA LYS A 70 7.58 3.83 24.44
C LYS A 70 6.63 4.92 23.97
N PHE A 71 7.01 5.52 22.86
CA PHE A 71 6.22 6.52 22.18
C PHE A 71 6.05 6.15 20.72
N LEU A 72 4.81 5.90 20.29
CA LEU A 72 4.46 5.79 18.88
C LEU A 72 4.27 7.22 18.33
N MET A 73 5.24 7.64 17.53
CA MET A 73 5.19 8.88 16.78
C MET A 73 4.57 8.63 15.41
N SER A 74 3.80 9.61 14.94
CA SER A 74 3.40 9.69 13.54
C SER A 74 3.69 11.09 12.98
N PHE A 75 4.04 11.16 11.71
CA PHE A 75 4.19 12.42 10.99
C PHE A 75 3.70 12.27 9.56
N LYS A 76 3.40 13.40 8.92
CA LYS A 76 2.94 13.46 7.54
C LYS A 76 4.06 13.98 6.66
N GLU A 77 4.35 13.26 5.58
CA GLU A 77 5.23 13.71 4.50
C GLU A 77 4.45 13.58 3.19
N LYS A 78 4.37 14.67 2.43
CA LYS A 78 3.50 14.77 1.25
C LYS A 78 2.05 14.34 1.57
N ASN A 79 1.59 13.22 0.99
CA ASN A 79 0.23 12.70 1.15
C ASN A 79 0.15 11.44 2.03
N TYR A 80 1.23 11.08 2.72
CA TYR A 80 1.33 9.83 3.47
C TYR A 80 1.65 10.07 4.95
N LEU A 81 1.15 9.20 5.82
CA LEU A 81 1.55 9.11 7.21
C LEU A 81 2.64 8.06 7.39
N TYR A 82 3.62 8.41 8.22
CA TYR A 82 4.75 7.57 8.58
C TYR A 82 4.77 7.39 10.10
N PHE A 83 5.31 6.26 10.55
CA PHE A 83 5.28 5.88 11.96
C PHE A 83 6.66 5.44 12.44
N ALA A 84 6.97 5.76 13.69
CA ALA A 84 8.16 5.29 14.37
C ALA A 84 7.87 5.07 15.86
N VAL A 85 8.50 4.06 16.46
CA VAL A 85 8.47 3.82 17.90
C VAL A 85 9.76 4.33 18.50
N ILE A 86 9.66 5.21 19.49
CA ILE A 86 10.77 5.74 20.28
C ILE A 86 10.76 5.02 21.61
N ASP A 87 11.84 4.33 21.94
CA ASP A 87 12.05 3.73 23.26
C ASP A 87 12.69 4.77 24.18
N LEU A 88 11.94 5.21 25.19
CA LEU A 88 12.34 6.29 26.09
C LEU A 88 13.44 5.86 27.08
N GLU A 89 13.65 4.56 27.27
CA GLU A 89 14.71 4.02 28.13
C GLU A 89 15.98 3.72 27.34
N SER A 90 15.86 3.00 26.22
CA SER A 90 17.03 2.63 25.41
C SER A 90 17.52 3.75 24.49
N LEU A 91 16.72 4.82 24.35
CA LEU A 91 17.00 5.99 23.52
C LEU A 91 17.19 5.62 22.04
N LYS A 92 16.39 4.66 21.56
CA LYS A 92 16.42 4.17 20.18
C LYS A 92 15.12 4.47 19.45
N VAL A 93 15.22 4.63 18.14
CA VAL A 93 14.08 4.85 17.26
C VAL A 93 13.96 3.69 16.27
N PHE A 94 12.75 3.14 16.17
CA PHE A 94 12.42 2.03 15.30
C PHE A 94 11.35 2.45 14.30
N THR A 95 11.74 2.55 13.03
CA THR A 95 10.86 3.03 11.96
C THR A 95 9.96 1.91 11.46
N PHE A 96 8.68 2.23 11.27
CA PHE A 96 7.74 1.30 10.66
C PHE A 96 8.00 1.23 9.14
N PRO A 97 8.16 0.04 8.54
CA PRO A 97 8.65 -0.09 7.16
C PRO A 97 7.54 0.06 6.10
N ALA A 98 6.57 0.95 6.33
CA ALA A 98 5.51 1.25 5.37
C ALA A 98 4.91 2.64 5.64
N SER A 99 4.30 3.21 4.61
CA SER A 99 3.54 4.46 4.71
C SER A 99 2.03 4.21 4.58
N LEU A 100 1.23 5.09 5.16
CA LEU A 100 -0.24 4.99 5.16
C LEU A 100 -0.86 6.17 4.43
N SER A 101 -1.65 5.92 3.38
CA SER A 101 -2.59 6.93 2.88
C SER A 101 -3.88 6.86 3.69
N VAL A 102 -4.21 7.97 4.35
CA VAL A 102 -5.39 8.10 5.20
C VAL A 102 -6.67 8.04 4.36
N MET A 103 -7.66 7.31 4.84
CA MET A 103 -9.02 7.33 4.28
C MET A 103 -9.89 8.35 5.03
N SER A 104 -10.75 9.04 4.29
CA SER A 104 -11.74 9.95 4.89
C SER A 104 -12.66 9.18 5.85
N ASN A 105 -12.99 9.79 6.98
CA ASN A 105 -13.97 9.30 7.95
C ASN A 105 -13.59 8.02 8.73
N ILE A 106 -12.32 7.60 8.71
CA ILE A 106 -11.81 6.50 9.54
C ILE A 106 -10.61 6.98 10.34
N LYS A 107 -10.57 6.65 11.65
CA LYS A 107 -9.41 6.97 12.50
C LYS A 107 -8.19 6.18 11.97
N PRO A 108 -7.10 6.83 11.55
CA PRO A 108 -6.03 6.17 10.80
C PRO A 108 -5.16 5.24 11.64
N VAL A 109 -5.14 5.43 12.97
CA VAL A 109 -4.29 4.68 13.89
C VAL A 109 -5.05 4.38 15.18
N GLU A 110 -4.91 3.17 15.68
CA GLU A 110 -5.43 2.70 16.97
C GLU A 110 -4.29 2.05 17.76
N PHE A 111 -4.02 2.56 18.95
CA PHE A 111 -3.02 2.05 19.88
C PHE A 111 -3.37 2.52 21.29
N SER A 112 -2.68 1.98 22.30
CA SER A 112 -2.81 2.44 23.68
C SER A 112 -1.48 2.41 24.42
N SER A 113 -1.41 3.12 25.54
CA SER A 113 -0.20 3.23 26.37
C SER A 113 0.21 1.93 27.03
N ASN A 114 -0.70 0.98 27.24
CA ASN A 114 -0.44 -0.25 27.99
C ASN A 114 -0.43 -1.51 27.12
N ASN A 115 -0.41 -1.35 25.79
CA ASN A 115 -0.46 -2.47 24.84
C ASN A 115 0.59 -2.26 23.75
N ASN A 116 1.25 -3.34 23.33
CA ASN A 116 2.17 -3.35 22.20
C ASN A 116 1.49 -3.63 20.85
N LEU A 117 0.16 -3.70 20.84
CA LEU A 117 -0.65 -3.75 19.63
C LEU A 117 -0.85 -2.32 19.08
N PHE A 118 -0.48 -2.13 17.82
CA PHE A 118 -0.85 -0.94 17.06
C PHE A 118 -1.52 -1.38 15.75
N CYS A 119 -2.63 -0.72 15.41
CA CYS A 119 -3.39 -0.99 14.20
C CYS A 119 -3.46 0.28 13.35
N LEU A 120 -3.33 0.12 12.04
CA LEU A 120 -3.51 1.21 11.09
C LEU A 120 -4.69 0.89 10.18
N ASN A 121 -5.49 1.92 9.93
CA ASN A 121 -6.66 1.88 9.08
C ASN A 121 -6.40 2.74 7.83
N GLY A 122 -6.37 2.13 6.66
CA GLY A 122 -6.21 2.87 5.41
C GLY A 122 -5.57 2.07 4.29
N ASN A 123 -4.84 2.78 3.44
CA ASN A 123 -4.10 2.19 2.34
C ASN A 123 -2.62 2.11 2.69
N PHE A 124 -2.08 0.90 2.81
CA PHE A 124 -0.68 0.64 3.06
C PHE A 124 0.12 0.71 1.77
N ASN A 125 1.17 1.51 1.76
CA ASN A 125 2.16 1.54 0.70
C ASN A 125 3.45 0.96 1.27
N GLN A 126 3.73 -0.28 0.90
CA GLN A 126 4.92 -1.03 1.27
C GLN A 126 5.45 -1.74 0.02
N TYR A 127 6.77 -1.83 -0.11
CA TYR A 127 7.42 -2.57 -1.18
C TYR A 127 6.90 -4.01 -1.22
N GLN A 128 6.39 -4.43 -2.39
CA GLN A 128 5.76 -5.73 -2.68
C GLN A 128 4.51 -6.11 -1.86
N ASN A 129 4.19 -5.39 -0.77
CA ASN A 129 3.13 -5.73 0.18
C ASN A 129 2.15 -4.56 0.43
N SER A 130 1.68 -3.91 -0.63
CA SER A 130 0.71 -2.81 -0.52
C SER A 130 -0.74 -3.30 -0.45
N TYR A 131 -1.51 -2.76 0.49
CA TYR A 131 -2.92 -3.13 0.75
C TYR A 131 -3.84 -1.91 0.71
N ARG A 132 -5.11 -2.10 0.34
CA ARG A 132 -6.09 -1.00 0.22
C ARG A 132 -7.27 -1.24 1.13
N ALA A 133 -7.78 -0.17 1.74
CA ALA A 133 -8.94 -0.19 2.62
C ALA A 133 -8.91 -1.31 3.67
N VAL A 134 -7.77 -1.44 4.36
CA VAL A 134 -7.59 -2.48 5.38
C VAL A 134 -7.29 -1.87 6.74
N LYS A 135 -7.71 -2.59 7.78
CA LYS A 135 -7.20 -2.49 9.12
C LYS A 135 -6.12 -3.54 9.27
N THR A 136 -4.86 -3.14 9.41
CA THR A 136 -3.77 -4.09 9.71
C THR A 136 -3.22 -3.80 11.08
N CYS A 137 -3.11 -4.85 11.89
CA CYS A 137 -2.59 -4.77 13.26
C CYS A 137 -1.25 -5.48 13.37
N TYR A 138 -0.34 -4.88 14.12
CA TYR A 138 1.00 -5.40 14.40
C TYR A 138 1.25 -5.45 15.90
N VAL A 139 1.95 -6.50 16.34
CA VAL A 139 2.53 -6.60 17.67
C VAL A 139 3.96 -6.10 17.61
N TYR A 140 4.24 -5.02 18.34
CA TYR A 140 5.59 -4.50 18.47
C TYR A 140 6.38 -5.32 19.48
N ASN A 141 7.54 -5.84 19.07
CA ASN A 141 8.47 -6.57 19.92
C ASN A 141 9.88 -5.99 19.75
N ASN A 142 10.27 -5.06 20.62
CA ASN A 142 11.64 -4.54 20.76
C ASN A 142 12.35 -4.22 19.44
N GLY A 143 11.64 -3.52 18.55
CA GLY A 143 12.18 -3.02 17.29
C GLY A 143 11.70 -3.76 16.06
N ASP A 144 10.88 -4.79 16.23
CA ASP A 144 10.22 -5.51 15.15
C ASP A 144 8.70 -5.31 15.22
N PHE A 145 8.09 -5.13 14.05
CA PHE A 145 6.64 -4.94 13.89
C PHE A 145 6.05 -6.23 13.32
N ASN A 146 5.66 -7.15 14.20
CA ASN A 146 5.19 -8.47 13.80
C ASN A 146 3.73 -8.38 13.36
N PHE A 147 3.44 -8.80 12.13
CA PHE A 147 2.09 -8.87 11.62
C PHE A 147 1.20 -9.75 12.51
N LYS A 148 0.02 -9.25 12.89
CA LYS A 148 -0.94 -9.99 13.72
C LYS A 148 -2.20 -10.36 12.93
N SER A 149 -2.84 -9.36 12.32
CA SER A 149 -4.11 -9.55 11.62
C SER A 149 -4.32 -8.47 10.59
N ARG A 150 -5.19 -8.76 9.62
CA ARG A 150 -5.69 -7.82 8.64
C ARG A 150 -7.16 -8.06 8.39
N ASP A 151 -7.95 -7.01 8.51
CA ASP A 151 -9.38 -7.00 8.23
C ASP A 151 -9.67 -5.98 7.11
N GLU A 152 -10.57 -6.30 6.19
CA GLU A 152 -11.05 -5.36 5.18
C GLU A 152 -12.05 -4.38 5.82
N LEU A 153 -11.85 -3.07 5.65
CA LEU A 153 -12.64 -2.01 6.30
C LEU A 153 -13.97 -1.69 5.58
N GLY A 154 -14.44 -2.56 4.70
CA GLY A 154 -15.75 -2.40 4.06
C GLY A 154 -16.01 -3.43 2.96
N LYS A 155 -16.90 -4.39 3.26
CA LYS A 155 -17.79 -5.00 2.27
C LYS A 155 -19.06 -4.17 2.22
N GLU A 156 -19.16 -3.20 1.32
CA GLU A 156 -20.48 -2.76 0.87
C GLU A 156 -20.99 -3.79 -0.15
N THR A 157 -21.96 -4.61 0.25
CA THR A 157 -22.84 -5.31 -0.68
C THR A 157 -23.66 -4.28 -1.44
N LYS A 158 -23.12 -3.77 -2.56
CA LYS A 158 -23.95 -3.06 -3.54
C LYS A 158 -24.75 -4.08 -4.33
N LYS A 159 -26.07 -3.90 -4.36
CA LYS A 159 -26.95 -4.57 -5.32
C LYS A 159 -26.40 -4.30 -6.72
N TYR A 160 -26.07 -5.39 -7.42
CA TYR A 160 -25.55 -5.42 -8.78
C TYR A 160 -26.58 -4.92 -9.79
N ASP A 161 -26.70 -3.61 -9.99
CA ASP A 161 -27.55 -3.11 -11.09
C ASP A 161 -27.00 -1.90 -11.86
N ASN A 162 -25.80 -1.39 -11.58
CA ASN A 162 -25.22 -0.32 -12.41
C ASN A 162 -23.71 -0.48 -12.60
N PHE A 163 -23.34 -1.24 -13.65
CA PHE A 163 -21.96 -1.36 -14.12
C PHE A 163 -21.59 -0.12 -14.94
N SER A 164 -21.37 1.01 -14.27
CA SER A 164 -20.52 2.04 -14.82
C SER A 164 -19.09 1.56 -14.62
N SER A 165 -18.37 1.26 -15.69
CA SER A 165 -16.93 0.97 -15.62
C SER A 165 -16.27 2.02 -14.73
N ASN A 166 -15.79 1.62 -13.55
CA ASN A 166 -15.15 2.53 -12.60
C ASN A 166 -14.12 3.40 -13.32
N ASN A 167 -14.12 4.71 -13.05
CA ASN A 167 -13.11 5.64 -13.60
C ASN A 167 -11.67 5.24 -13.26
N GLU A 168 -11.48 4.27 -12.36
CA GLU A 168 -10.19 3.71 -11.94
C GLU A 168 -9.64 2.62 -12.88
N ILE A 169 -10.50 1.90 -13.62
CA ILE A 169 -10.06 0.91 -14.60
C ILE A 169 -9.80 1.62 -15.92
N LYS A 170 -8.54 1.60 -16.35
CA LYS A 170 -8.15 2.13 -17.65
C LYS A 170 -8.64 1.19 -18.74
N LYS A 171 -9.33 1.77 -19.71
CA LYS A 171 -9.70 1.11 -20.96
C LYS A 171 -8.53 1.21 -21.93
N LEU A 172 -8.30 0.14 -22.68
CA LEU A 172 -7.32 0.09 -23.75
C LEU A 172 -7.64 1.14 -24.81
N ASN A 173 -6.61 1.86 -25.26
CA ASN A 173 -6.74 2.68 -26.45
C ASN A 173 -6.61 1.76 -27.67
N LEU A 174 -7.54 1.90 -28.62
CA LEU A 174 -7.50 1.16 -29.88
C LEU A 174 -6.86 2.05 -30.96
N PRO A 175 -6.04 1.48 -31.87
CA PRO A 175 -5.71 0.06 -32.01
C PRO A 175 -4.67 -0.45 -31.01
N ILE A 176 -4.63 -1.77 -30.78
CA ILE A 176 -3.66 -2.45 -29.90
C ILE A 176 -3.30 -3.85 -30.40
N SER A 177 -2.12 -4.35 -30.07
CA SER A 177 -1.68 -5.74 -30.35
C SER A 177 -0.91 -6.32 -29.17
N SER A 178 -0.89 -7.66 -29.03
CA SER A 178 -0.13 -8.35 -27.98
C SER A 178 1.37 -8.09 -28.07
N ASP A 179 1.89 -7.86 -29.27
CA ASP A 179 3.31 -7.56 -29.54
C ASP A 179 3.65 -6.05 -29.47
N PHE A 180 2.73 -5.21 -28.98
CA PHE A 180 2.91 -3.76 -28.92
C PHE A 180 4.19 -3.38 -28.17
N TYR A 181 4.44 -4.00 -27.02
CA TYR A 181 5.62 -3.71 -26.20
C TYR A 181 6.91 -4.05 -26.95
N SER A 182 7.03 -5.27 -27.49
CA SER A 182 8.19 -5.72 -28.25
C SER A 182 8.47 -4.83 -29.47
N LYS A 183 7.43 -4.48 -30.25
CA LYS A 183 7.57 -3.55 -31.37
C LYS A 183 7.95 -2.13 -30.94
N CYS A 184 7.52 -1.70 -29.76
CA CYS A 184 7.90 -0.40 -29.23
C CYS A 184 9.39 -0.36 -28.89
N THR A 185 9.90 -1.41 -28.21
CA THR A 185 11.30 -1.48 -27.75
C THR A 185 12.31 -1.63 -28.88
N GLU A 186 11.90 -2.14 -30.05
CA GLU A 186 12.72 -2.12 -31.27
C GLU A 186 13.13 -0.71 -31.72
N LYS A 187 12.31 0.31 -31.43
CA LYS A 187 12.47 1.69 -31.97
C LYS A 187 12.58 2.77 -30.90
N ASN A 188 12.38 2.43 -29.64
CA ASN A 188 12.30 3.38 -28.54
C ASN A 188 13.01 2.82 -27.29
N PRO A 189 13.47 3.70 -26.37
CA PRO A 189 13.98 3.26 -25.08
C PRO A 189 12.93 2.47 -24.29
N VAL A 190 13.36 1.41 -23.60
CA VAL A 190 12.52 0.53 -22.76
C VAL A 190 11.62 1.34 -21.82
N LYS A 191 12.18 2.29 -21.07
CA LYS A 191 11.43 3.17 -20.15
C LYS A 191 10.26 3.90 -20.81
N LYS A 192 10.40 4.31 -22.07
CA LYS A 192 9.33 4.98 -22.82
C LYS A 192 8.21 3.99 -23.13
N CYS A 193 8.55 2.77 -23.52
CA CYS A 193 7.57 1.72 -23.82
C CYS A 193 6.82 1.25 -22.56
N GLU A 194 7.52 1.09 -21.43
CA GLU A 194 6.92 0.79 -20.13
C GLU A 194 5.91 1.87 -19.69
N GLN A 195 6.27 3.16 -19.87
CA GLN A 195 5.34 4.25 -19.62
C GLN A 195 4.11 4.13 -20.52
N ILE A 196 4.30 3.95 -21.83
CA ILE A 196 3.18 3.85 -22.78
C ILE A 196 2.28 2.66 -22.43
N GLU A 197 2.81 1.49 -22.05
CA GLU A 197 2.00 0.37 -21.59
C GLU A 197 1.21 0.69 -20.33
N LYS A 198 1.85 1.32 -19.34
CA LYS A 198 1.16 1.73 -18.10
C LYS A 198 0.03 2.73 -18.35
N TYR A 199 0.10 3.51 -19.42
CA TYR A 199 -0.93 4.46 -19.81
C TYR A 199 -2.01 3.87 -20.73
N ASN A 200 -1.62 3.08 -21.73
CA ASN A 200 -2.48 2.67 -22.85
C ASN A 200 -2.80 1.17 -22.90
N ASN A 201 -1.97 0.31 -22.31
CA ASN A 201 -2.05 -1.15 -22.39
C ASN A 201 -1.97 -1.86 -21.04
N ARG A 202 -2.44 -1.20 -19.97
CA ARG A 202 -2.16 -1.65 -18.59
C ARG A 202 -2.80 -3.02 -18.30
N PRO A 203 -1.99 -4.06 -18.01
CA PRO A 203 -2.50 -5.30 -17.44
C PRO A 203 -2.87 -5.10 -15.97
N TYR A 204 -3.90 -5.81 -15.52
CA TYR A 204 -4.31 -5.88 -14.12
C TYR A 204 -4.29 -7.32 -13.66
N THR A 205 -3.65 -7.59 -12.52
CA THR A 205 -3.81 -8.88 -11.83
C THR A 205 -5.18 -8.98 -11.17
N LEU A 206 -5.67 -10.18 -10.88
CA LEU A 206 -6.91 -10.37 -10.13
C LEU A 206 -6.86 -9.68 -8.76
N SER A 207 -5.70 -9.72 -8.11
CA SER A 207 -5.47 -9.06 -6.82
C SER A 207 -5.56 -7.53 -6.90
N GLU A 208 -5.11 -6.92 -8.00
CA GLU A 208 -5.28 -5.49 -8.24
C GLU A 208 -6.74 -5.16 -8.53
N LEU A 209 -7.41 -5.97 -9.35
CA LEU A 209 -8.83 -5.80 -9.66
C LEU A 209 -9.70 -5.88 -8.42
N GLN A 210 -9.36 -6.77 -7.48
CA GLN A 210 -10.10 -6.90 -6.24
C GLN A 210 -10.04 -5.61 -5.40
N LYS A 211 -8.96 -4.82 -5.54
CA LYS A 211 -8.80 -3.55 -4.84
C LYS A 211 -9.53 -2.39 -5.53
N ILE A 212 -9.64 -2.38 -6.86
CA ILE A 212 -10.19 -1.24 -7.64
C ILE A 212 -11.62 -1.47 -8.16
N SER A 213 -12.04 -2.73 -8.29
CA SER A 213 -13.37 -3.11 -8.76
C SER A 213 -13.73 -4.53 -8.28
N PRO A 214 -14.13 -4.67 -7.00
CA PRO A 214 -14.56 -5.96 -6.43
C PRO A 214 -15.70 -6.62 -7.21
N ASP A 215 -16.66 -5.83 -7.71
CA ASP A 215 -17.82 -6.31 -8.48
C ASP A 215 -17.38 -6.99 -9.79
N LEU A 216 -16.31 -6.48 -10.41
CA LEU A 216 -15.73 -7.08 -11.61
C LEU A 216 -15.03 -8.39 -11.28
N VAL A 217 -14.37 -8.49 -10.13
CA VAL A 217 -13.74 -9.74 -9.68
C VAL A 217 -14.75 -10.84 -9.44
N VAL A 218 -15.96 -10.53 -8.98
CA VAL A 218 -17.01 -11.55 -8.85
C VAL A 218 -17.35 -12.18 -10.19
N LEU A 219 -17.38 -11.41 -11.28
CA LEU A 219 -17.61 -11.92 -12.63
C LEU A 219 -16.40 -12.73 -13.15
N LEU A 220 -15.18 -12.30 -12.83
CA LEU A 220 -13.96 -13.02 -13.21
C LEU A 220 -13.69 -14.27 -12.36
N ASN A 221 -14.35 -14.40 -11.21
CA ASN A 221 -14.33 -15.59 -10.36
C ASN A 221 -15.31 -16.67 -10.83
N ASP A 222 -16.11 -16.43 -11.88
CA ASP A 222 -16.88 -17.46 -12.54
C ASP A 222 -15.97 -18.63 -12.96
N SER A 223 -16.47 -19.86 -12.84
CA SER A 223 -15.67 -21.06 -13.09
C SER A 223 -15.09 -21.12 -14.51
N LYS A 224 -15.77 -20.54 -15.51
CA LYS A 224 -15.30 -20.46 -16.90
C LYS A 224 -14.08 -19.55 -17.07
N VAL A 225 -13.96 -18.53 -16.24
CA VAL A 225 -12.84 -17.58 -16.28
C VAL A 225 -11.72 -18.04 -15.34
N LYS A 226 -12.09 -18.57 -14.17
CA LYS A 226 -11.13 -19.08 -13.19
C LYS A 226 -10.33 -20.28 -13.71
N SER A 227 -10.95 -21.15 -14.51
CA SER A 227 -10.28 -22.30 -15.13
C SER A 227 -9.15 -21.93 -16.10
N LEU A 228 -9.14 -20.69 -16.59
CA LEU A 228 -8.09 -20.19 -17.49
C LEU A 228 -6.75 -20.06 -16.76
N ASN A 229 -6.78 -19.85 -15.43
CA ASN A 229 -5.60 -19.53 -14.64
C ASN A 229 -4.80 -18.36 -15.25
N ALA A 230 -5.51 -17.30 -15.66
CA ALA A 230 -4.90 -16.12 -16.27
C ALA A 230 -4.17 -15.26 -15.23
N ASP A 231 -2.99 -14.76 -15.60
CA ASP A 231 -2.16 -13.90 -14.77
C ASP A 231 -2.67 -12.45 -14.77
N THR A 232 -3.11 -11.97 -15.94
CA THR A 232 -3.53 -10.58 -16.11
C THR A 232 -4.75 -10.41 -16.99
N PHE A 233 -5.42 -9.27 -16.80
CA PHE A 233 -6.60 -8.84 -17.53
C PHE A 233 -6.43 -7.41 -18.04
N ARG A 234 -6.83 -7.15 -19.28
CA ARG A 234 -6.85 -5.82 -19.92
C ARG A 234 -8.26 -5.52 -20.42
N PHE A 235 -8.76 -4.30 -20.18
CA PHE A 235 -10.17 -3.99 -20.46
C PHE A 235 -10.33 -3.17 -21.73
N LEU A 236 -11.16 -3.65 -22.65
CA LEU A 236 -11.46 -2.91 -23.86
C LEU A 236 -12.41 -1.74 -23.59
N PRO A 237 -12.45 -0.72 -24.46
CA PRO A 237 -13.49 0.29 -24.43
C PRO A 237 -14.89 -0.34 -24.42
N LYS A 238 -15.89 0.39 -23.92
CA LYS A 238 -17.28 -0.06 -24.05
C LYS A 238 -17.64 -0.06 -25.53
N ILE A 239 -18.08 -1.21 -26.05
CA ILE A 239 -18.45 -1.38 -27.45
C ILE A 239 -19.94 -1.74 -27.50
N LYS A 240 -20.77 -0.77 -27.93
CA LYS A 240 -22.24 -0.83 -27.77
C LYS A 240 -22.60 -1.19 -26.33
N ASP A 241 -23.40 -2.24 -26.11
CA ASP A 241 -23.79 -2.73 -24.79
C ASP A 241 -22.89 -3.86 -24.26
N SER A 242 -21.82 -4.19 -24.99
CA SER A 242 -20.87 -5.22 -24.60
C SER A 242 -19.68 -4.64 -23.86
N PHE A 243 -19.19 -5.43 -22.90
CA PHE A 243 -17.96 -5.15 -22.17
C PHE A 243 -17.02 -6.34 -22.32
N TYR A 244 -15.78 -6.09 -22.68
CA TYR A 244 -14.80 -7.12 -23.00
C TYR A 244 -13.52 -6.94 -22.21
N SER A 245 -12.88 -8.06 -21.89
CA SER A 245 -11.54 -8.14 -21.34
C SER A 245 -10.68 -9.09 -22.17
N ILE A 246 -9.39 -8.80 -22.26
CA ILE A 246 -8.38 -9.73 -22.74
C ILE A 246 -7.64 -10.28 -21.52
N ALA A 247 -7.74 -11.58 -21.31
CA ALA A 247 -6.95 -12.27 -20.29
C ALA A 247 -5.69 -12.86 -20.92
N GLU A 248 -4.59 -12.82 -20.19
CA GLU A 248 -3.30 -13.38 -20.57
C GLU A 248 -2.88 -14.39 -19.51
N LYS A 249 -2.49 -15.57 -19.98
CA LYS A 249 -1.83 -16.62 -19.20
C LYS A 249 -0.40 -16.74 -19.69
N TYR A 250 0.54 -16.44 -18.83
CA TYR A 250 1.95 -16.64 -19.06
C TYR A 250 2.31 -18.10 -18.80
N ILE A 251 3.07 -18.68 -19.70
CA ILE A 251 3.52 -20.07 -19.64
C ILE A 251 5.04 -20.01 -19.69
N ASP A 252 5.67 -20.28 -18.55
CA ASP A 252 7.12 -20.35 -18.43
C ASP A 252 7.54 -21.81 -18.26
N THR A 253 8.36 -22.30 -19.17
CA THR A 253 8.96 -23.63 -19.11
C THR A 253 10.48 -23.50 -19.11
N ASP A 254 11.18 -24.58 -18.78
CA ASP A 254 12.65 -24.60 -18.80
C ASP A 254 13.24 -24.31 -20.19
N GLU A 255 12.44 -24.42 -21.26
CA GLU A 255 12.87 -24.26 -22.65
C GLU A 255 12.35 -22.98 -23.31
N GLU A 256 11.12 -22.56 -22.99
CA GLU A 256 10.46 -21.42 -23.65
C GLU A 256 9.48 -20.70 -22.72
N SER A 257 9.39 -19.38 -22.91
CA SER A 257 8.36 -18.52 -22.33
C SER A 257 7.36 -18.12 -23.42
N SER A 258 6.08 -18.33 -23.17
CA SER A 258 5.00 -17.97 -24.10
C SER A 258 3.81 -17.35 -23.38
N SER A 259 2.93 -16.69 -24.14
CA SER A 259 1.67 -16.16 -23.64
C SER A 259 0.50 -16.79 -24.39
N GLU A 260 -0.54 -17.15 -23.65
CA GLU A 260 -1.82 -17.59 -24.19
C GLU A 260 -2.90 -16.56 -23.83
N PHE A 261 -3.66 -16.12 -24.84
CA PHE A 261 -4.63 -15.06 -24.72
C PHE A 261 -6.06 -15.56 -24.84
N TYR A 262 -6.95 -14.90 -24.11
CA TYR A 262 -8.38 -15.18 -24.07
C TYR A 262 -9.19 -13.89 -24.20
N LEU A 263 -10.20 -13.90 -25.07
CA LEU A 263 -11.22 -12.85 -25.14
C LEU A 263 -12.39 -13.23 -24.22
N ILE A 264 -12.64 -12.41 -23.21
CA ILE A 264 -13.75 -12.56 -22.27
C ILE A 264 -14.79 -11.48 -22.57
N LYS A 265 -15.96 -11.88 -23.04
CA LYS A 265 -17.15 -11.02 -23.08
C LYS A 265 -17.83 -11.10 -21.72
N ILE A 266 -17.89 -9.99 -21.00
CA ILE A 266 -18.44 -9.91 -19.65
C ILE A 266 -19.94 -9.58 -19.68
N LYS A 267 -20.39 -8.82 -20.67
CA LYS A 267 -21.81 -8.45 -20.87
C LYS A 267 -22.23 -8.57 -22.34
N PRO A 268 -23.52 -8.85 -22.63
CA PRO A 268 -24.58 -9.17 -21.66
C PRO A 268 -24.49 -10.58 -21.05
N GLU A 269 -23.79 -11.50 -21.73
CA GLU A 269 -23.56 -12.88 -21.27
C GLU A 269 -22.06 -13.14 -21.20
N LEU A 270 -21.64 -13.91 -20.17
CA LEU A 270 -20.27 -14.33 -19.99
C LEU A 270 -19.86 -15.38 -21.02
N VAL A 271 -19.01 -14.98 -21.96
CA VAL A 271 -18.45 -15.86 -23.00
C VAL A 271 -16.94 -15.75 -23.00
N VAL A 272 -16.26 -16.88 -22.97
CA VAL A 272 -14.79 -16.97 -23.03
C VAL A 272 -14.39 -17.63 -24.35
N VAL A 273 -13.46 -17.01 -25.06
CA VAL A 273 -12.91 -17.52 -26.32
C VAL A 273 -11.40 -17.50 -26.25
N LYS A 274 -10.76 -18.65 -26.43
CA LYS A 274 -9.30 -18.72 -26.61
C LYS A 274 -8.92 -18.06 -27.93
N ILE A 275 -7.99 -17.11 -27.88
CA ILE A 275 -7.53 -16.33 -29.03
C ILE A 275 -6.04 -16.57 -29.36
N GLY A 276 -5.47 -17.67 -28.86
CA GLY A 276 -4.13 -18.14 -29.22
C GLY A 276 -3.00 -17.35 -28.57
N ASP A 277 -1.85 -17.35 -29.23
CA ASP A 277 -0.59 -16.71 -28.79
C ASP A 277 -0.44 -15.26 -29.27
N TYR A 278 -1.35 -14.80 -30.13
CA TYR A 278 -1.32 -13.48 -30.72
C TYR A 278 -2.71 -12.92 -30.96
N TYR A 279 -2.87 -11.63 -30.66
CA TYR A 279 -4.03 -10.87 -31.06
C TYR A 279 -3.68 -9.44 -31.49
N SER A 280 -4.53 -8.87 -32.33
CA SER A 280 -4.54 -7.44 -32.65
C SER A 280 -5.97 -6.95 -32.78
N ILE A 281 -6.23 -5.71 -32.38
CA ILE A 281 -7.53 -5.07 -32.45
C ILE A 281 -7.34 -3.75 -33.17
N ASP A 282 -8.07 -3.56 -34.27
CA ASP A 282 -8.01 -2.32 -35.01
C ASP A 282 -8.89 -1.22 -34.38
N SER A 283 -8.78 0.00 -34.90
CA SER A 283 -9.58 1.15 -34.45
C SER A 283 -11.09 0.98 -34.69
N SER A 284 -11.48 0.04 -35.56
CA SER A 284 -12.88 -0.28 -35.81
C SER A 284 -13.45 -1.28 -34.79
N GLY A 285 -12.60 -1.88 -33.94
CA GLY A 285 -12.99 -2.89 -32.96
C GLY A 285 -13.04 -4.30 -33.54
N VAL A 286 -12.36 -4.56 -34.66
CA VAL A 286 -12.21 -5.92 -35.19
C VAL A 286 -10.97 -6.54 -34.56
N ILE A 287 -11.16 -7.65 -33.84
CA ILE A 287 -10.06 -8.45 -33.31
C ILE A 287 -9.64 -9.49 -34.35
N SER A 288 -8.33 -9.55 -34.63
CA SER A 288 -7.67 -10.55 -35.46
C SER A 288 -6.78 -11.43 -34.58
N TYR A 289 -6.91 -12.74 -34.66
CA TYR A 289 -6.20 -13.69 -33.81
C TYR A 289 -6.04 -15.05 -34.50
N LYS A 290 -5.11 -15.88 -34.01
CA LYS A 290 -4.96 -17.25 -34.50
C LYS A 290 -5.70 -18.23 -33.59
N ASN A 291 -6.42 -19.18 -34.18
CA ASN A 291 -6.95 -20.29 -33.39
C ASN A 291 -5.89 -21.38 -33.20
N GLU A 292 -6.26 -22.47 -32.53
CA GLU A 292 -5.37 -23.61 -32.24
C GLU A 292 -4.81 -24.30 -33.49
N ASN A 293 -5.37 -24.05 -34.68
CA ASN A 293 -4.90 -24.55 -35.97
C ASN A 293 -4.12 -23.49 -36.76
N GLU A 294 -3.63 -22.45 -36.08
CA GLU A 294 -2.93 -21.29 -36.66
C GLU A 294 -3.72 -20.48 -37.70
N LYS A 295 -5.00 -20.77 -37.88
CA LYS A 295 -5.85 -20.06 -38.84
C LYS A 295 -6.12 -18.66 -38.32
N LEU A 296 -5.79 -17.66 -39.13
CA LEU A 296 -6.14 -16.27 -38.85
C LEU A 296 -7.66 -16.09 -38.91
N LEU A 297 -8.26 -15.74 -37.79
CA LEU A 297 -9.67 -15.43 -37.64
C LEU A 297 -9.85 -13.93 -37.35
N LYS A 298 -11.01 -13.40 -37.76
CA LYS A 298 -11.42 -12.03 -37.46
C LYS A 298 -12.81 -12.04 -36.84
N LYS A 299 -13.01 -11.25 -35.79
CA LYS A 299 -14.31 -11.07 -35.14
C LYS A 299 -14.59 -9.60 -34.92
N ASN A 300 -15.77 -9.15 -35.33
CA ASN A 300 -16.21 -7.79 -35.04
C ASN A 300 -16.77 -7.74 -33.61
N LEU A 301 -16.23 -6.85 -32.78
CA LEU A 301 -16.69 -6.66 -31.40
C LEU A 301 -17.86 -5.66 -31.31
N LYS A 302 -18.14 -4.90 -32.38
CA LYS A 302 -19.25 -3.93 -32.48
C LYS A 302 -20.59 -4.62 -32.67
#